data_AF-A0A1B8X1L9-F1
#
_entry.id   AF-A0A1B8X1L9-F1
#
_cell.length_a   1.000
_cell.length_b   1.000
_cell.length_c   1.000
_cell.angle_alpha   90.00
_cell.angle_beta   90.00
_cell.angle_gamma   90.00
#
_symmetry.space_group_name_H-M   'P 1'
#
loop_
_entity.id
_entity.type
_entity.pdbx_description
1 polymer ?
#
loop_
_entity_poly.entity_id
_entity_poly.type
_entity_poly.pdbx_seq_one_letter_code
_entity_poly.pdbx_strand_id
1 'polypeptide(L)'
;MKIPARKILFVLLAVMIFFTSTSLADIEKISDKPWDHSPISVYIDDKDTPEHYSPTYREQVEIALDYWEKGGNGALSYQPEFKIIDNPDADINVRWVENLEKVEGAGEGVAGYCRPTIVGNKYLHAEIVLEAGNYQGFSWVQYGDANMQEVSKHEIGHALGLGHSTERGDIMYPSYEQRDNINPLLLESTFPYLIGAIIVIVTIIGYHGIGWRKMRKQRKQIEKEVFKGKE
;
A
#
# COMPACT_ATOMS: atom_id res chain seq x y z
N MET A 1 -31.45 18.20 69.79
CA MET A 1 -30.08 18.29 69.24
C MET A 1 -29.87 17.08 68.33
N LYS A 2 -29.87 17.29 67.01
CA LYS A 2 -29.93 16.24 65.98
C LYS A 2 -28.51 15.77 65.64
N ILE A 3 -28.24 14.47 65.75
CA ILE A 3 -27.08 13.82 65.12
C ILE A 3 -27.67 13.00 63.96
N PRO A 4 -27.46 13.37 62.68
CA PRO A 4 -28.01 12.59 61.58
C PRO A 4 -27.14 11.35 61.32
N ALA A 5 -27.83 10.22 61.18
CA ALA A 5 -27.29 8.91 60.86
C ALA A 5 -26.57 8.89 59.49
N ARG A 6 -25.53 8.07 59.45
CA ARG A 6 -24.70 7.67 58.29
C ARG A 6 -25.50 7.58 56.98
N LYS A 7 -25.07 8.35 55.97
CA LYS A 7 -25.45 8.14 54.58
C LYS A 7 -24.80 6.83 54.10
N ILE A 8 -25.60 5.82 53.82
CA ILE A 8 -25.17 4.61 53.11
C ILE A 8 -24.97 5.02 51.64
N LEU A 9 -23.72 4.97 51.19
CA LEU A 9 -23.34 5.20 49.81
C LEU A 9 -23.65 3.93 49.00
N PHE A 10 -24.73 3.95 48.21
CA PHE A 10 -24.96 2.94 47.18
C PHE A 10 -24.07 3.25 45.98
N VAL A 11 -23.00 2.48 45.80
CA VAL A 11 -22.23 2.44 44.55
C VAL A 11 -22.93 1.45 43.63
N LEU A 12 -23.70 1.96 42.67
CA LEU A 12 -24.20 1.18 41.54
C LEU A 12 -23.07 1.07 40.52
N LEU A 13 -22.37 -0.07 40.53
CA LEU A 13 -21.40 -0.44 39.51
C LEU A 13 -22.17 -0.88 38.26
N ALA A 14 -22.43 0.05 37.33
CA ALA A 14 -22.90 -0.30 36.00
C ALA A 14 -21.72 -0.90 35.22
N VAL A 15 -21.62 -2.23 35.19
CA VAL A 15 -20.72 -2.94 34.29
C VAL A 15 -21.29 -2.78 32.87
N MET A 16 -20.78 -1.80 32.12
CA MET A 16 -20.95 -1.80 30.67
C MET A 16 -20.09 -2.93 30.10
N ILE A 17 -20.71 -4.10 29.93
CA ILE A 17 -20.17 -5.14 29.07
C ILE A 17 -20.32 -4.61 27.64
N PHE A 18 -19.24 -4.03 27.11
CA PHE A 18 -19.11 -3.88 25.68
C PHE A 18 -19.02 -5.30 25.10
N PHE A 19 -20.14 -5.81 24.60
CA PHE A 19 -20.08 -6.85 23.58
C PHE A 19 -19.47 -6.17 22.36
N THR A 20 -18.14 -6.26 22.21
CA THR A 20 -17.54 -6.13 20.89
C THR A 20 -18.06 -7.31 20.11
N SER A 21 -19.11 -7.10 19.31
CA SER A 21 -19.39 -7.98 18.19
C SER A 21 -18.12 -7.97 17.35
N THR A 22 -17.33 -9.03 17.42
CA THR A 22 -16.38 -9.35 16.37
C THR A 22 -17.20 -9.45 15.10
N SER A 23 -17.17 -8.38 14.30
CA SER A 23 -17.49 -8.45 12.88
C SER A 23 -16.58 -9.55 12.35
N LEU A 24 -17.13 -10.73 12.06
CA LEU A 24 -16.45 -11.65 11.17
C LEU A 24 -16.35 -10.87 9.87
N ALA A 25 -15.13 -10.57 9.44
CA ALA A 25 -14.88 -9.88 8.18
C ALA A 25 -15.76 -10.53 7.10
N ASP A 26 -16.64 -9.73 6.49
CA ASP A 26 -17.49 -10.20 5.40
C ASP A 26 -16.60 -10.26 4.16
N ILE A 27 -15.88 -11.38 4.03
CA ILE A 27 -15.01 -11.66 2.89
C ILE A 27 -15.86 -12.39 1.87
N GLU A 28 -15.99 -11.81 0.68
CA GLU A 28 -16.62 -12.51 -0.44
C GLU A 28 -15.87 -13.82 -0.68
N LYS A 29 -16.54 -14.97 -0.63
CA LYS A 29 -15.92 -16.25 -1.01
C LYS A 29 -16.32 -16.60 -2.43
N ILE A 30 -15.35 -16.57 -3.34
CA ILE A 30 -15.53 -16.95 -4.74
C ILE A 30 -15.64 -18.49 -4.84
N SER A 31 -14.83 -19.21 -4.06
CA SER A 31 -14.88 -20.67 -3.96
C SER A 31 -14.27 -21.18 -2.65
N ASP A 32 -14.96 -22.09 -1.95
CA ASP A 32 -14.48 -22.66 -0.67
C ASP A 32 -13.25 -23.57 -0.81
N LYS A 33 -13.08 -24.20 -1.98
CA LYS A 33 -11.95 -25.06 -2.32
C LYS A 33 -11.79 -25.09 -3.85
N PRO A 34 -11.13 -24.09 -4.46
CA PRO A 34 -11.05 -23.97 -5.91
C PRO A 34 -10.24 -25.10 -6.57
N TRP A 35 -9.20 -25.58 -5.90
CA TRP A 35 -8.35 -26.67 -6.38
C TRP A 35 -8.87 -28.04 -5.91
N ASP A 36 -8.74 -29.08 -6.72
CA ASP A 36 -9.16 -30.45 -6.39
C ASP A 36 -8.02 -31.34 -5.88
N HIS A 37 -6.78 -30.90 -6.00
CA HIS A 37 -5.57 -31.55 -5.50
C HIS A 37 -4.81 -30.70 -4.47
N SER A 38 -3.81 -31.33 -3.85
CA SER A 38 -2.79 -30.72 -3.00
C SER A 38 -1.50 -31.55 -3.17
N PRO A 39 -0.30 -30.93 -3.24
CA PRO A 39 -0.05 -29.49 -3.24
C PRO A 39 -0.54 -28.80 -4.53
N ILE A 40 -0.66 -27.48 -4.49
CA ILE A 40 -0.91 -26.60 -5.63
C ILE A 40 0.46 -26.19 -6.20
N SER A 41 0.70 -26.47 -7.46
CA SER A 41 1.97 -26.12 -8.11
C SER A 41 2.03 -24.64 -8.49
N VAL A 42 3.19 -24.03 -8.28
CA VAL A 42 3.40 -22.60 -8.56
C VAL A 42 4.64 -22.42 -9.42
N TYR A 43 4.50 -21.73 -10.54
CA TYR A 43 5.62 -21.25 -11.35
C TYR A 43 5.80 -19.76 -11.10
N ILE A 44 7.01 -19.36 -10.73
CA ILE A 44 7.39 -17.96 -10.52
C ILE A 44 8.32 -17.57 -11.66
N ASP A 45 7.84 -16.75 -12.60
CA ASP A 45 8.58 -16.37 -13.79
C ASP A 45 9.60 -15.26 -13.51
N ASP A 46 10.72 -15.65 -12.92
CA ASP A 46 11.87 -14.78 -12.64
C ASP A 46 12.85 -14.68 -13.82
N LYS A 47 12.48 -15.22 -14.99
CA LYS A 47 13.32 -15.28 -16.20
C LYS A 47 12.84 -14.31 -17.27
N ASP A 48 11.54 -14.30 -17.57
CA ASP A 48 10.93 -13.36 -18.52
C ASP A 48 10.37 -12.16 -17.75
N THR A 49 11.29 -11.28 -17.32
CA THR A 49 10.97 -10.17 -16.43
C THR A 49 11.14 -8.80 -17.10
N PRO A 50 10.38 -7.77 -16.69
CA PRO A 50 10.49 -6.42 -17.23
C PRO A 50 11.84 -5.77 -16.85
N GLU A 51 12.20 -4.69 -17.55
CA GLU A 51 13.50 -4.00 -17.41
C GLU A 51 13.82 -3.62 -15.95
N HIS A 52 12.82 -3.15 -15.22
CA HIS A 52 12.99 -2.74 -13.83
C HIS A 52 12.47 -3.77 -12.82
N TYR A 53 12.53 -5.05 -13.14
CA TYR A 53 12.30 -6.11 -12.18
C TYR A 53 13.37 -6.10 -11.06
N SER A 54 12.96 -6.40 -9.83
CA SER A 54 13.88 -6.66 -8.73
C SER A 54 14.00 -8.16 -8.46
N PRO A 55 15.21 -8.75 -8.42
CA PRO A 55 15.41 -10.15 -8.05
C PRO A 55 14.86 -10.54 -6.67
N THR A 56 14.68 -9.58 -5.77
CA THR A 56 14.09 -9.80 -4.43
C THR A 56 12.59 -10.13 -4.47
N TYR A 57 11.89 -9.81 -5.56
CA TYR A 57 10.45 -10.04 -5.68
C TYR A 57 10.06 -11.50 -5.64
N ARG A 58 10.91 -12.38 -6.19
CA ARG A 58 10.72 -13.82 -6.08
C ARG A 58 10.57 -14.26 -4.63
N GLU A 59 11.46 -13.80 -3.75
CA GLU A 59 11.40 -14.10 -2.32
C GLU A 59 10.11 -13.56 -1.68
N GLN A 60 9.62 -12.40 -2.13
CA GLN A 60 8.36 -11.83 -1.61
C GLN A 60 7.12 -12.67 -1.97
N VAL A 61 7.12 -13.28 -3.16
CA VAL A 61 6.08 -14.25 -3.55
C VAL A 61 6.17 -15.51 -2.70
N GLU A 62 7.38 -16.02 -2.43
CA GLU A 62 7.58 -17.18 -1.56
C GLU A 62 7.10 -16.92 -0.13
N ILE A 63 7.38 -15.73 0.43
CA ILE A 63 6.88 -15.30 1.74
C ILE A 63 5.34 -15.23 1.73
N ALA A 64 4.74 -14.77 0.63
CA ALA A 64 3.29 -14.70 0.49
C ALA A 64 2.64 -16.10 0.41
N LEU A 65 3.27 -17.06 -0.27
CA LEU A 65 2.82 -18.47 -0.27
C LEU A 65 2.89 -19.05 1.15
N ASP A 66 4.02 -18.89 1.84
CA ASP A 66 4.21 -19.34 3.22
C ASP A 66 3.21 -18.72 4.21
N TYR A 67 2.84 -17.44 4.01
CA TYR A 67 1.77 -16.79 4.77
C TYR A 67 0.45 -17.55 4.68
N TRP A 68 0.06 -17.98 3.47
CA TRP A 68 -1.17 -18.75 3.26
C TRP A 68 -1.07 -20.20 3.76
N GLU A 69 0.08 -20.85 3.62
CA GLU A 69 0.33 -22.17 4.24
C GLU A 69 0.28 -22.15 5.77
N LYS A 70 0.52 -21.00 6.39
CA LYS A 70 0.41 -20.79 7.84
C LYS A 70 -0.98 -20.34 8.31
N GLY A 71 -1.97 -20.37 7.42
CA GLY A 71 -3.37 -20.06 7.73
C GLY A 71 -3.82 -18.67 7.29
N GLY A 72 -2.92 -17.85 6.72
CA GLY A 72 -3.25 -16.56 6.11
C GLY A 72 -4.01 -15.62 7.04
N ASN A 73 -5.10 -15.04 6.54
CA ASN A 73 -6.02 -14.22 7.32
C ASN A 73 -7.08 -15.06 8.08
N GLY A 74 -7.00 -16.39 8.04
CA GLY A 74 -7.94 -17.30 8.70
C GLY A 74 -9.28 -17.48 7.97
N ALA A 75 -9.45 -16.93 6.76
CA ALA A 75 -10.72 -16.99 6.03
C ALA A 75 -10.92 -18.28 5.21
N LEU A 76 -9.82 -18.97 4.88
CA LEU A 76 -9.87 -20.21 4.10
C LEU A 76 -10.49 -21.35 4.90
N SER A 77 -11.36 -22.11 4.24
CA SER A 77 -11.97 -23.35 4.79
C SER A 77 -11.07 -24.59 4.68
N TYR A 78 -9.88 -24.43 4.12
CA TYR A 78 -8.89 -25.48 3.92
C TYR A 78 -7.48 -24.93 4.14
N GLN A 79 -6.53 -25.81 4.41
CA GLN A 79 -5.12 -25.46 4.48
C GLN A 79 -4.49 -25.68 3.10
N PRO A 80 -4.04 -24.61 2.39
CA PRO A 80 -3.29 -24.79 1.16
C PRO A 80 -1.89 -25.32 1.47
N GLU A 81 -1.35 -26.09 0.53
CA GLU A 81 0.07 -26.46 0.46
C GLU A 81 0.54 -26.14 -0.96
N PHE A 82 1.72 -25.58 -1.11
CA PHE A 82 2.28 -25.19 -2.40
C PHE A 82 3.52 -25.99 -2.74
N LYS A 83 3.75 -26.13 -4.04
CA LYS A 83 4.99 -26.69 -4.58
C LYS A 83 5.50 -25.83 -5.72
N ILE A 84 6.61 -25.14 -5.50
CA ILE A 84 7.26 -24.38 -6.57
C ILE A 84 7.85 -25.35 -7.59
N ILE A 85 7.60 -25.10 -8.87
CA ILE A 85 8.14 -25.86 -10.01
C ILE A 85 8.77 -24.88 -11.02
N ASP A 86 9.71 -25.37 -11.83
CA ASP A 86 10.49 -24.53 -12.75
C ASP A 86 9.94 -24.47 -14.18
N ASN A 87 8.67 -24.82 -14.39
CA ASN A 87 8.04 -24.80 -15.71
C ASN A 87 6.63 -24.20 -15.63
N PRO A 88 6.15 -23.56 -16.73
CA PRO A 88 4.89 -22.81 -16.74
C PRO A 88 3.62 -23.68 -16.81
N ASP A 89 3.72 -25.01 -16.83
CA ASP A 89 2.59 -25.95 -16.72
C ASP A 89 2.22 -26.14 -15.23
N ALA A 90 2.18 -25.04 -14.48
CA ALA A 90 1.80 -25.00 -13.08
C ALA A 90 0.33 -24.60 -12.93
N ASP A 91 -0.21 -24.85 -11.74
CA ASP A 91 -1.58 -24.45 -11.40
C ASP A 91 -1.67 -22.93 -11.29
N ILE A 92 -0.66 -22.31 -10.67
CA ILE A 92 -0.55 -20.85 -10.53
C ILE A 92 0.73 -20.38 -11.22
N ASN A 93 0.59 -19.43 -12.16
CA ASN A 93 1.74 -18.75 -12.76
C ASN A 93 1.80 -17.31 -12.25
N VAL A 94 2.96 -16.92 -11.72
CA VAL A 94 3.25 -15.56 -11.27
C VAL A 94 4.23 -14.93 -12.25
N ARG A 95 3.89 -13.77 -12.80
CA ARG A 95 4.78 -13.00 -13.69
C ARG A 95 4.73 -11.51 -13.39
N TRP A 96 5.70 -10.79 -13.91
CA TRP A 96 5.80 -9.34 -13.73
C TRP A 96 5.62 -8.57 -15.02
N VAL A 97 5.08 -7.36 -14.91
CA VAL A 97 5.02 -6.39 -16.00
C VAL A 97 5.54 -5.03 -15.56
N GLU A 98 6.04 -4.28 -16.53
CA GLU A 98 6.54 -2.91 -16.32
C GLU A 98 5.40 -1.95 -15.95
N ASN A 99 4.23 -2.17 -16.56
CA ASN A 99 3.05 -1.36 -16.30
C ASN A 99 1.76 -2.12 -16.68
N LEU A 100 0.91 -2.40 -15.69
CA LEU A 100 -0.30 -3.20 -15.89
C LEU A 100 -1.31 -2.56 -16.86
N GLU A 101 -1.51 -1.25 -16.78
CA GLU A 101 -2.45 -0.52 -17.66
C GLU A 101 -2.01 -0.60 -19.13
N LYS A 102 -0.72 -0.40 -19.42
CA LYS A 102 -0.18 -0.37 -20.78
C LYS A 102 -0.03 -1.76 -21.40
N VAL A 103 0.36 -2.75 -20.59
CA VAL A 103 0.68 -4.09 -21.07
C VAL A 103 -0.57 -4.98 -21.08
N GLU A 104 -1.40 -4.90 -20.04
CA GLU A 104 -2.54 -5.81 -19.85
C GLU A 104 -3.91 -5.14 -20.03
N GLY A 105 -3.96 -3.81 -20.18
CA GLY A 105 -5.23 -3.08 -20.25
C GLY A 105 -6.01 -3.10 -18.92
N ALA A 106 -5.31 -3.32 -17.79
CA ALA A 106 -5.91 -3.30 -16.47
C ALA A 106 -6.53 -1.92 -16.16
N GLY A 107 -7.49 -1.90 -15.23
CA GLY A 107 -8.09 -0.65 -14.74
C GLY A 107 -7.04 0.29 -14.17
N GLU A 108 -7.32 1.59 -14.22
CA GLU A 108 -6.39 2.59 -13.70
C GLU A 108 -6.06 2.32 -12.22
N GLY A 109 -4.77 2.41 -11.89
CA GLY A 109 -4.31 2.32 -10.51
C GLY A 109 -4.20 0.91 -9.94
N VAL A 110 -4.25 -0.15 -10.74
CA VAL A 110 -4.04 -1.54 -10.30
C VAL A 110 -2.55 -1.93 -10.35
N ALA A 111 -2.06 -2.59 -9.31
CA ALA A 111 -0.66 -3.02 -9.14
C ALA A 111 -0.49 -4.55 -9.15
N GLY A 112 -1.58 -5.29 -9.07
CA GLY A 112 -1.62 -6.74 -9.23
C GLY A 112 -3.01 -7.17 -9.67
N TYR A 113 -3.12 -8.31 -10.35
CA TYR A 113 -4.39 -9.02 -10.45
C TYR A 113 -4.17 -10.53 -10.54
N CYS A 114 -5.16 -11.29 -10.09
CA CYS A 114 -5.28 -12.72 -10.29
C CYS A 114 -6.43 -13.04 -11.24
N ARG A 115 -6.15 -13.84 -12.27
CA ARG A 115 -7.12 -14.29 -13.27
C ARG A 115 -7.23 -15.82 -13.27
N PRO A 116 -8.19 -16.40 -12.55
CA PRO A 116 -8.44 -17.83 -12.60
C PRO A 116 -9.15 -18.24 -13.89
N THR A 117 -8.72 -19.35 -14.48
CA THR A 117 -9.45 -20.12 -15.49
C THR A 117 -10.27 -21.18 -14.77
N ILE A 118 -11.60 -21.09 -14.89
CA ILE A 118 -12.54 -21.93 -14.14
C ILE A 118 -13.22 -22.92 -15.09
N VAL A 119 -13.22 -24.20 -14.73
CA VAL A 119 -13.96 -25.26 -15.43
C VAL A 119 -14.93 -25.90 -14.45
N GLY A 120 -16.24 -25.73 -14.71
CA GLY A 120 -17.27 -26.08 -13.74
C GLY A 120 -17.16 -25.19 -12.50
N ASN A 121 -16.86 -25.78 -11.33
CA ASN A 121 -16.70 -25.07 -10.06
C ASN A 121 -15.26 -25.17 -9.52
N LYS A 122 -14.30 -25.53 -10.38
CA LYS A 122 -12.90 -25.73 -10.02
C LYS A 122 -11.99 -24.87 -10.86
N TYR A 123 -10.88 -24.44 -10.27
CA TYR A 123 -9.83 -23.75 -10.99
C TYR A 123 -9.04 -24.80 -11.76
N LEU A 124 -8.84 -24.55 -13.05
CA LEU A 124 -7.93 -25.29 -13.89
C LEU A 124 -6.54 -24.66 -13.86
N HIS A 125 -6.48 -23.34 -13.76
CA HIS A 125 -5.26 -22.54 -13.79
C HIS A 125 -5.54 -21.16 -13.19
N ALA A 126 -4.53 -20.48 -12.66
CA ALA A 126 -4.61 -19.08 -12.26
C ALA A 126 -3.36 -18.31 -12.68
N GLU A 127 -3.57 -17.18 -13.35
CA GLU A 127 -2.51 -16.27 -13.74
C GLU A 127 -2.48 -15.07 -12.78
N ILE A 128 -1.37 -14.90 -12.07
CA ILE A 128 -1.10 -13.73 -11.24
C ILE A 128 -0.10 -12.83 -11.98
N VAL A 129 -0.50 -11.58 -12.19
CA VAL A 129 0.34 -10.58 -12.86
C VAL A 129 0.59 -9.43 -11.91
N LEU A 130 1.86 -9.16 -11.63
CA LEU A 130 2.31 -8.16 -10.67
C LEU A 130 3.03 -7.03 -11.41
N GLU A 131 2.74 -5.79 -11.06
CA GLU A 131 3.46 -4.65 -11.58
C GLU A 131 4.76 -4.43 -10.81
N ALA A 132 5.88 -4.21 -11.51
CA ALA A 132 7.19 -3.99 -10.89
C ALA A 132 7.34 -2.56 -10.29
N GLY A 133 6.53 -1.61 -10.74
CA GLY A 133 6.58 -0.24 -10.30
C GLY A 133 5.68 0.66 -11.14
N ASN A 134 5.61 1.93 -10.78
CA ASN A 134 4.75 2.90 -11.46
C ASN A 134 5.44 4.23 -11.73
N TYR A 135 4.84 5.03 -12.60
CA TYR A 135 5.28 6.40 -12.82
C TYR A 135 4.72 7.31 -11.71
N GLN A 136 5.62 7.95 -10.96
CA GLN A 136 5.30 9.00 -9.99
C GLN A 136 5.74 10.35 -10.57
N GLY A 137 4.79 11.10 -11.11
CA GLY A 137 5.08 12.30 -11.90
C GLY A 137 5.80 11.94 -13.20
N PHE A 138 7.08 12.34 -13.33
CA PHE A 138 7.89 12.07 -14.52
C PHE A 138 8.92 10.96 -14.32
N SER A 139 8.99 10.37 -13.13
CA SER A 139 9.98 9.34 -12.79
C SER A 139 9.28 8.01 -12.58
N TRP A 140 9.83 6.97 -13.18
CA TRP A 140 9.43 5.60 -12.87
C TRP A 140 10.05 5.20 -11.51
N VAL A 141 9.24 4.58 -10.66
CA VAL A 141 9.58 4.20 -9.29
C VAL A 141 9.25 2.71 -9.09
N GLN A 142 10.28 1.94 -8.77
CA GLN A 142 10.17 0.53 -8.42
C GLN A 142 9.41 0.33 -7.11
N TYR A 143 8.57 -0.70 -7.02
CA TYR A 143 7.96 -1.07 -5.74
C TYR A 143 8.99 -1.68 -4.77
N GLY A 144 8.85 -1.39 -3.48
CA GLY A 144 9.69 -2.01 -2.46
C GLY A 144 9.29 -3.46 -2.17
N ASP A 145 10.14 -4.19 -1.45
CA ASP A 145 9.86 -5.59 -1.08
C ASP A 145 8.57 -5.74 -0.26
N ALA A 146 8.35 -4.86 0.73
CA ALA A 146 7.14 -4.88 1.54
C ALA A 146 5.87 -4.71 0.70
N ASN A 147 5.93 -3.87 -0.32
CA ASN A 147 4.83 -3.64 -1.26
C ASN A 147 4.54 -4.90 -2.07
N MET A 148 5.58 -5.47 -2.66
CA MET A 148 5.48 -6.67 -3.47
C MET A 148 4.94 -7.84 -2.64
N GLN A 149 5.36 -7.94 -1.38
CA GLN A 149 4.86 -8.95 -0.45
C GLN A 149 3.35 -8.80 -0.18
N GLU A 150 2.87 -7.58 0.12
CA GLU A 150 1.45 -7.36 0.42
C GLU A 150 0.55 -7.59 -0.81
N VAL A 151 0.95 -7.09 -1.98
CA VAL A 151 0.22 -7.35 -3.24
C VAL A 151 0.21 -8.85 -3.54
N SER A 152 1.36 -9.53 -3.42
CA SER A 152 1.43 -10.98 -3.67
C SER A 152 0.50 -11.76 -2.74
N LYS A 153 0.42 -11.42 -1.44
CA LYS A 153 -0.52 -12.06 -0.52
C LYS A 153 -1.97 -11.87 -0.97
N HIS A 154 -2.34 -10.66 -1.39
CA HIS A 154 -3.67 -10.34 -1.89
C HIS A 154 -4.03 -11.20 -3.12
N GLU A 155 -3.17 -11.19 -4.14
CA GLU A 155 -3.44 -11.93 -5.38
C GLU A 155 -3.42 -13.45 -5.20
N ILE A 156 -2.56 -13.98 -4.32
CA ILE A 156 -2.59 -15.40 -3.96
C ILE A 156 -3.90 -15.74 -3.23
N GLY A 157 -4.45 -14.84 -2.42
CA GLY A 157 -5.76 -15.03 -1.81
C GLY A 157 -6.87 -15.24 -2.85
N HIS A 158 -6.85 -14.47 -3.95
CA HIS A 158 -7.74 -14.68 -5.09
C HIS A 158 -7.52 -16.04 -5.78
N ALA A 159 -6.26 -16.46 -5.95
CA ALA A 159 -5.91 -17.78 -6.48
C ALA A 159 -6.38 -18.93 -5.56
N LEU A 160 -6.62 -18.66 -4.28
CA LEU A 160 -7.17 -19.58 -3.29
C LEU A 160 -8.70 -19.48 -3.12
N GLY A 161 -9.36 -18.62 -3.90
CA GLY A 161 -10.82 -18.53 -3.95
C GLY A 161 -11.44 -17.50 -2.99
N LEU A 162 -10.61 -16.65 -2.38
CA LEU A 162 -11.09 -15.49 -1.64
C LEU A 162 -11.39 -14.34 -2.62
N GLY A 163 -12.47 -13.62 -2.39
CA GLY A 163 -12.76 -12.32 -2.97
C GLY A 163 -12.32 -11.21 -2.04
N HIS A 164 -12.81 -10.00 -2.28
CA HIS A 164 -12.44 -8.85 -1.47
C HIS A 164 -13.12 -8.86 -0.10
N SER A 165 -12.39 -8.33 0.88
CA SER A 165 -12.91 -8.03 2.22
C SER A 165 -13.43 -6.60 2.29
N THR A 166 -14.46 -6.36 3.10
CA THR A 166 -14.89 -4.99 3.45
C THR A 166 -14.09 -4.38 4.62
N GLU A 167 -13.30 -5.19 5.32
CA GLU A 167 -12.55 -4.76 6.50
C GLU A 167 -11.17 -4.21 6.11
N ARG A 168 -10.92 -2.92 6.37
CA ARG A 168 -9.69 -2.21 5.97
C ARG A 168 -8.39 -2.87 6.46
N GLY A 169 -8.44 -3.61 7.57
CA GLY A 169 -7.26 -4.28 8.14
C GLY A 169 -7.01 -5.69 7.59
N ASP A 170 -7.88 -6.21 6.72
CA ASP A 170 -7.72 -7.54 6.12
C ASP A 170 -6.85 -7.46 4.87
N ILE A 171 -6.00 -8.48 4.66
CA ILE A 171 -5.14 -8.55 3.48
C ILE A 171 -5.92 -8.58 2.15
N MET A 172 -7.16 -9.08 2.17
CA MET A 172 -8.07 -9.11 1.02
C MET A 172 -8.83 -7.80 0.83
N TYR A 173 -8.53 -6.73 1.58
CA TYR A 173 -9.16 -5.44 1.35
C TYR A 173 -8.66 -4.82 0.02
N PRO A 174 -9.54 -4.26 -0.85
CA PRO A 174 -9.18 -3.82 -2.21
C PRO A 174 -8.10 -2.73 -2.30
N SER A 175 -7.69 -2.11 -1.20
CA SER A 175 -6.61 -1.12 -1.29
C SER A 175 -5.26 -1.74 -1.64
N TYR A 176 -5.03 -3.02 -1.28
CA TYR A 176 -3.73 -3.65 -1.44
C TYR A 176 -3.37 -3.96 -2.90
N GLU A 177 -4.36 -4.07 -3.80
CA GLU A 177 -4.16 -4.14 -5.24
C GLU A 177 -3.96 -2.75 -5.89
N GLN A 178 -4.19 -1.64 -5.16
CA GLN A 178 -4.14 -0.28 -5.72
C GLN A 178 -2.78 0.41 -5.54
N ARG A 179 -2.23 0.94 -6.63
CA ARG A 179 -0.97 1.70 -6.71
C ARG A 179 -0.83 2.81 -5.66
N ASP A 180 -1.91 3.55 -5.41
CA ASP A 180 -1.92 4.71 -4.52
C ASP A 180 -1.71 4.30 -3.05
N ASN A 181 -2.17 3.11 -2.66
CA ASN A 181 -2.01 2.59 -1.30
C ASN A 181 -0.71 1.81 -1.10
N ILE A 182 -0.07 1.42 -2.21
CA ILE A 182 1.18 0.68 -2.21
C ILE A 182 2.38 1.60 -1.90
N ASN A 183 2.19 2.91 -1.71
CA ASN A 183 3.26 3.78 -1.18
C ASN A 183 2.97 4.24 0.26
N PRO A 184 3.17 3.40 1.31
CA PRO A 184 2.89 3.84 2.67
C PRO A 184 3.95 4.75 3.30
N LEU A 185 5.05 5.11 2.62
CA LEU A 185 6.18 5.77 3.27
C LEU A 185 6.63 7.09 2.61
N LEU A 186 6.35 8.15 3.37
CA LEU A 186 6.96 9.49 3.41
C LEU A 186 6.44 10.60 2.50
N LEU A 187 6.00 10.40 1.26
CA LEU A 187 5.76 11.57 0.40
C LEU A 187 4.48 12.36 0.76
N GLU A 188 3.33 11.70 0.91
CA GLU A 188 2.08 12.41 1.24
C GLU A 188 2.09 13.04 2.65
N SER A 189 2.68 12.35 3.64
CA SER A 189 2.74 12.88 5.00
C SER A 189 3.72 14.05 5.12
N THR A 190 4.78 14.10 4.30
CA THR A 190 5.79 15.19 4.34
C THR A 190 5.45 16.37 3.43
N PHE A 191 4.62 16.17 2.41
CA PHE A 191 4.20 17.19 1.45
C PHE A 191 3.71 18.51 2.09
N PRO A 192 2.80 18.50 3.09
CA PRO A 192 2.36 19.75 3.72
C PRO A 192 3.49 20.48 4.45
N TYR A 193 4.45 19.75 5.03
CA TYR A 193 5.61 20.34 5.71
C TYR A 193 6.61 20.95 4.72
N LEU A 194 6.81 20.32 3.55
CA LEU A 194 7.65 20.86 2.47
C LEU A 194 7.06 22.18 1.92
N ILE A 195 5.75 22.23 1.69
CA ILE A 195 5.07 23.47 1.27
C ILE A 195 5.25 24.56 2.34
N GLY A 196 5.07 24.22 3.63
CA GLY A 196 5.31 25.14 4.73
C GLY A 196 6.74 25.70 4.75
N ALA A 197 7.74 24.85 4.54
CA ALA A 197 9.14 25.26 4.48
C ALA A 197 9.43 26.23 3.31
N ILE A 198 8.87 25.97 2.12
CA ILE A 198 9.02 26.84 0.94
C ILE A 198 8.42 28.24 1.22
N ILE A 199 7.23 28.30 1.82
CA ILE A 199 6.58 29.58 2.17
C ILE A 199 7.45 30.40 3.12
N VAL A 200 8.04 29.76 4.14
CA VAL A 200 8.94 30.43 5.10
C VAL A 200 10.18 30.98 4.38
N ILE A 201 10.82 30.19 3.52
CA ILE A 201 12.00 30.60 2.77
C ILE A 201 11.70 31.80 1.86
N VAL A 202 10.59 31.75 1.09
CA VAL A 202 10.18 32.85 0.21
C VAL A 202 9.89 34.12 1.01
N THR A 203 9.29 34.00 2.19
CA THR A 203 9.00 35.14 3.07
C THR A 203 10.28 35.78 3.60
N ILE A 204 11.26 34.98 4.02
CA ILE A 204 12.57 35.47 4.49
C ILE A 204 13.32 36.17 3.35
N ILE A 205 13.38 35.55 2.17
CA ILE A 205 14.03 36.13 0.98
C ILE A 205 13.34 37.44 0.58
N GLY A 206 12.00 37.48 0.59
CA GLY A 206 11.22 38.67 0.31
C GLY A 206 11.52 39.81 1.29
N TYR A 207 11.53 39.51 2.59
CA TYR A 207 11.84 40.47 3.65
C TYR A 207 13.24 41.08 3.49
N HIS A 208 14.26 40.23 3.30
CA HIS A 208 15.63 40.70 3.09
C HIS A 208 15.82 41.41 1.75
N GLY A 209 15.12 40.98 0.69
CA GLY A 209 15.14 41.64 -0.63
C GLY A 209 14.58 43.06 -0.59
N ILE A 210 13.50 43.29 0.15
CA ILE A 210 12.93 44.63 0.36
C ILE A 210 13.90 45.50 1.18
N GLY A 211 14.46 44.95 2.26
CA GLY A 211 15.47 45.64 3.08
C GLY A 211 16.69 46.06 2.26
N TRP A 212 17.23 45.15 1.45
CA TRP A 212 18.36 45.42 0.55
C TRP A 212 18.04 46.51 -0.48
N ARG A 213 16.84 46.47 -1.10
CA ARG A 213 16.40 47.52 -2.03
C ARG A 213 16.31 48.89 -1.36
N LYS A 214 15.82 48.96 -0.11
CA LYS A 214 15.74 50.21 0.66
C LYS A 214 17.13 50.76 1.00
N MET A 215 18.02 49.92 1.52
CA MET A 215 19.41 50.31 1.82
C MET A 215 20.15 50.79 0.57
N ARG A 216 19.96 50.12 -0.57
CA ARG A 216 20.56 50.52 -1.84
C ARG A 216 20.05 51.89 -2.32
N LYS A 217 18.77 52.21 -2.11
CA LYS A 217 18.22 53.54 -2.41
C LYS A 217 18.80 54.62 -1.50
N GLN A 218 18.87 54.37 -0.19
CA GLN A 218 19.45 55.30 0.79
C GLN A 218 20.93 55.58 0.51
N ARG A 219 21.72 54.54 0.21
CA ARG A 219 23.14 54.69 -0.16
C ARG A 219 23.31 55.59 -1.39
N LYS A 220 22.50 55.40 -2.44
CA LYS A 220 22.54 56.26 -3.64
C LYS A 220 22.18 57.72 -3.34
N GLN A 221 21.30 57.98 -2.37
CA GLN A 221 20.98 59.35 -1.96
C GLN A 221 22.15 59.99 -1.22
N ILE A 222 22.74 59.29 -0.26
CA ILE A 222 23.92 59.75 0.49
C ILE A 222 25.12 59.99 -0.44
N GLU A 223 25.39 59.07 -1.38
CA GLU A 223 26.45 59.27 -2.39
C GLU A 223 26.21 60.54 -3.21
N LYS A 224 24.97 60.80 -3.64
CA LYS A 224 24.65 62.04 -4.36
C LYS A 224 24.86 63.29 -3.51
N GLU A 225 24.51 63.27 -2.23
CA GLU A 225 24.69 64.40 -1.32
C GLU A 225 26.17 64.67 -1.02
N VAL A 226 26.93 63.62 -0.72
CA VAL A 226 28.36 63.71 -0.36
C VAL A 226 29.23 64.15 -1.55
N PHE A 227 28.93 63.68 -2.76
CA PHE A 227 29.75 63.94 -3.95
C PHE A 227 29.27 65.13 -4.80
N LYS A 228 28.07 65.68 -4.59
CA LYS A 228 27.64 66.95 -5.25
C LYS A 228 28.19 68.21 -4.58
N GLY A 229 28.63 68.16 -3.33
CA GLY A 229 29.18 69.32 -2.61
C GLY A 229 30.68 69.54 -2.78
N LYS A 230 31.31 68.94 -3.79
CA LYS A 230 32.77 68.92 -4.01
C LYS A 230 33.23 69.51 -5.36
N GLU A 231 32.36 70.22 -6.07
CA GLU A 231 32.75 71.14 -7.17
C GLU A 231 32.75 72.58 -6.65
#